data_AF-A0AA35TGH0-F1
#
_entry.id   AF-A0AA35TGH0-F1
#
_cell.length_a   1.000
_cell.length_b   1.000
_cell.length_c   1.000
_cell.angle_alpha   90.00
_cell.angle_beta   90.00
_cell.angle_gamma   90.00
#
_symmetry.space_group_name_H-M   'P 1'
#
loop_
_entity.id
_entity.type
_entity.pdbx_description
1 polymer ?
#
loop_
_entity_poly.entity_id
_entity_poly.type
_entity_poly.pdbx_seq_one_letter_code
_entity_poly.pdbx_strand_id
1 'polypeptide(L)'
;MARLSRTAGEGAIIYTAPESFPQTDPTAKRVIHTTKIDVYSYGILLCEVITAKMPDPERYLDRLEEVNQVSADMHHLIVWCTKRSPKQRPTMTSVLDELSKMPQPRS
;
A
#
# COMPACT_ATOMS: atom_id res chain seq x y z
N MET A 1 26.39 24.83 -10.94
CA MET A 1 26.19 23.47 -11.46
C MET A 1 25.46 22.65 -10.39
N ALA A 2 24.12 22.65 -10.39
CA ALA A 2 23.34 21.83 -9.47
C ALA A 2 23.39 20.37 -9.94
N ARG A 3 24.09 19.50 -9.19
CA ARG A 3 24.00 18.05 -9.40
C ARG A 3 22.59 17.63 -8.99
N LEU A 4 21.80 17.17 -9.96
CA LEU A 4 20.52 16.53 -9.68
C LEU A 4 20.77 15.35 -8.74
N SER A 5 20.22 15.43 -7.52
CA SER A 5 20.15 14.33 -6.56
C SER A 5 19.22 13.25 -7.13
N ARG A 6 19.77 12.39 -8.00
CA ARG A 6 19.12 11.13 -8.39
C ARG A 6 19.56 10.05 -7.41
N THR A 7 18.98 10.07 -6.22
CA THR A 7 18.94 8.90 -5.35
C THR A 7 17.80 8.01 -5.88
N ALA A 8 18.04 6.71 -6.05
CA ALA A 8 17.01 5.77 -6.49
C ALA A 8 15.92 5.50 -5.41
N GLY A 9 15.96 6.25 -4.31
CA GLY A 9 15.11 6.06 -3.14
C GLY A 9 15.35 7.12 -2.07
N GLU A 10 14.65 8.24 -2.17
CA GLU A 10 14.40 9.16 -1.05
C GLU A 10 12.97 8.93 -0.54
N GLY A 11 12.80 8.68 0.77
CA GLY A 11 11.48 8.69 1.44
C GLY A 11 10.82 7.33 1.72
N ALA A 12 9.50 7.28 1.58
CA ALA A 12 8.55 6.23 1.99
C ALA A 12 8.59 4.95 1.10
N ILE A 13 9.79 4.42 0.83
CA ILE A 13 10.00 3.28 -0.08
C ILE A 13 9.20 2.04 0.35
N ILE A 14 9.10 1.79 1.65
CA ILE A 14 8.38 0.64 2.21
C ILE A 14 6.85 0.68 1.95
N TYR A 15 6.31 1.84 1.58
CA TYR A 15 4.91 2.03 1.20
C TYR A 15 4.72 2.03 -0.31
N THR A 16 5.82 2.00 -1.08
CA THR A 16 5.79 2.22 -2.53
C THR A 16 5.23 1.01 -3.26
N ALA A 17 4.28 1.26 -4.15
CA ALA A 17 3.70 0.21 -4.97
C ALA A 17 4.76 -0.43 -5.90
N PRO A 18 4.68 -1.76 -6.15
CA PRO A 18 5.74 -2.50 -6.85
C PRO A 18 6.00 -2.02 -8.28
N GLU A 19 5.01 -1.43 -8.95
CA GLU A 19 5.14 -0.86 -10.30
C GLU A 19 5.84 0.51 -10.33
N SER A 20 6.07 1.12 -9.17
CA SER A 20 6.71 2.44 -9.09
C SER A 20 8.23 2.36 -9.22
N PHE A 21 8.81 1.19 -9.03
CA PHE A 21 10.25 0.99 -9.17
C PHE A 21 10.61 0.97 -10.66
N PRO A 22 11.57 1.80 -11.09
CA PRO A 22 11.99 1.81 -12.48
C PRO A 22 12.51 0.43 -12.86
N GLN A 23 12.02 -0.10 -13.98
CA GLN A 23 12.63 -1.27 -14.59
C GLN A 23 14.07 -0.89 -14.97
N THR A 24 15.02 -1.81 -14.76
CA THR A 24 16.47 -1.61 -15.01
C THR A 24 16.83 -1.32 -16.46
N ASP A 25 15.84 -1.24 -17.35
CA ASP A 25 15.99 -0.96 -18.76
C ASP A 25 15.95 0.57 -18.99
N PRO A 26 17.03 1.19 -19.51
CA PRO A 26 17.08 2.62 -19.83
C PRO A 26 16.07 3.07 -20.91
N THR A 27 15.45 2.12 -21.64
CA THR A 27 14.37 2.38 -22.60
C THR A 27 12.97 2.20 -21.99
N ALA A 28 12.88 1.75 -20.73
CA ALA A 28 11.62 1.55 -20.05
C ALA A 28 10.85 2.87 -19.93
N LYS A 29 9.60 2.81 -20.38
CA LYS A 29 8.61 3.88 -20.31
C LYS A 29 8.58 4.45 -18.89
N ARG A 30 8.57 5.79 -18.77
CA ARG A 30 8.47 6.51 -17.50
C ARG A 30 7.40 5.88 -16.61
N VAL A 31 7.72 5.62 -15.35
CA VAL A 31 6.77 5.13 -14.33
C VAL A 31 5.52 6.00 -14.39
N ILE A 32 4.40 5.39 -14.75
CA ILE A 32 3.12 6.10 -14.83
C ILE A 32 2.56 6.11 -13.42
N HIS A 33 2.63 7.26 -12.77
CA HIS A 33 1.95 7.47 -11.50
C HIS A 33 0.45 7.42 -11.73
N THR A 34 -0.22 6.52 -11.00
CA THR A 34 -1.68 6.37 -11.04
C THR A 34 -2.22 6.41 -9.63
N THR A 35 -3.51 6.72 -9.49
CA THR A 35 -4.22 6.66 -8.21
C THR A 35 -4.14 5.29 -7.52
N LYS A 36 -3.85 4.22 -8.27
CA LYS A 36 -3.67 2.87 -7.72
C LYS A 36 -2.39 2.73 -6.91
N ILE A 37 -1.38 3.58 -7.11
CA ILE A 37 -0.18 3.62 -6.28
C ILE A 37 -0.53 4.14 -4.88
N ASP A 38 -1.38 5.16 -4.81
CA ASP A 38 -1.85 5.72 -3.54
C ASP A 38 -2.71 4.69 -2.78
N VAL A 39 -3.56 3.93 -3.48
CA VAL A 39 -4.36 2.84 -2.88
C VAL A 39 -3.44 1.77 -2.25
N TYR A 40 -2.36 1.39 -2.92
CA TYR A 40 -1.40 0.43 -2.35
C TYR A 40 -0.73 1.00 -1.11
N SER A 41 -0.24 2.23 -1.19
CA SER A 41 0.43 2.92 -0.08
C SER A 41 -0.48 3.04 1.13
N TYR A 42 -1.77 3.33 0.90
CA TYR A 42 -2.80 3.35 1.93
C TYR A 42 -3.00 1.98 2.59
N GLY A 43 -3.01 0.89 1.82
CA GLY A 43 -3.09 -0.46 2.38
C GLY A 43 -1.93 -0.81 3.31
N ILE A 44 -0.70 -0.42 2.95
CA ILE A 44 0.48 -0.60 3.81
C ILE A 44 0.36 0.25 5.08
N LEU A 45 -0.03 1.53 4.94
CA LEU A 45 -0.23 2.43 6.07
C LEU A 45 -1.33 1.92 7.02
N LEU A 46 -2.44 1.39 6.49
CA LEU A 46 -3.51 0.84 7.31
C LEU A 46 -3.04 -0.37 8.13
N CYS A 47 -2.21 -1.23 7.53
CA CYS A 47 -1.57 -2.34 8.23
C CYS A 47 -0.68 -1.85 9.40
N GLU A 48 0.12 -0.80 9.16
CA GLU A 48 0.93 -0.16 10.20
C GLU A 48 0.05 0.42 11.33
N VAL A 49 -1.03 1.14 10.99
CA VAL A 49 -1.93 1.74 11.99
C VAL A 49 -2.54 0.69 12.91
N ILE A 50 -2.97 -0.44 12.34
CA ILE A 50 -3.60 -1.52 13.13
C ILE A 50 -2.57 -2.27 13.98
N THR A 51 -1.39 -2.56 13.42
CA THR A 51 -0.36 -3.33 14.12
C THR A 51 0.53 -2.46 15.03
N ALA A 52 0.47 -1.14 14.88
CA ALA A 52 1.36 -0.14 15.47
C ALA A 52 2.85 -0.44 15.21
N LYS A 53 3.17 -1.04 14.07
CA LYS A 53 4.52 -1.51 13.72
C LYS A 53 4.90 -1.02 12.34
N MET A 54 6.15 -0.58 12.22
CA MET A 54 6.74 -0.16 10.94
C MET A 54 6.56 -1.26 9.88
N PRO A 55 6.17 -0.92 8.64
CA PRO A 55 6.09 -1.88 7.54
C PRO A 55 7.43 -2.56 7.31
N ASP A 56 7.38 -3.88 7.22
CA ASP A 56 8.53 -4.74 6.97
C ASP A 56 8.13 -5.76 5.90
N PRO A 57 8.70 -5.69 4.68
CA PRO A 57 8.38 -6.60 3.60
C PRO A 57 8.61 -8.08 3.94
N GLU A 58 9.60 -8.39 4.77
CA GLU A 58 9.92 -9.78 5.15
C GLU A 58 8.87 -10.35 6.11
N ARG A 59 8.24 -9.48 6.90
CA ARG A 59 7.24 -9.84 7.91
C ARG A 59 5.81 -9.50 7.50
N TYR A 60 5.59 -9.16 6.23
CA TYR A 60 4.29 -8.70 5.77
C TYR A 60 3.18 -9.74 5.99
N LEU A 61 3.47 -11.02 5.79
CA LEU A 61 2.50 -12.10 6.03
C LEU A 61 2.15 -12.25 7.50
N ASP A 62 3.14 -12.19 8.40
CA ASP A 62 2.91 -12.19 9.85
C ASP A 62 2.02 -11.02 10.28
N ARG A 63 2.26 -9.83 9.71
CA ARG A 63 1.45 -8.64 9.99
C ARG A 63 0.02 -8.79 9.51
N LEU A 64 -0.20 -9.40 8.33
CA LEU A 64 -1.55 -9.69 7.86
C LEU A 64 -2.27 -10.68 8.79
N GLU A 65 -1.57 -11.67 9.33
CA GLU A 65 -2.14 -12.60 10.30
C GLU A 65 -2.52 -11.87 11.61
N GLU A 66 -1.65 -10.99 12.13
CA GLU A 66 -1.96 -10.12 13.28
C GLU A 66 -3.22 -9.26 13.01
N VAL A 67 -3.34 -8.65 11.83
CA VAL A 67 -4.54 -7.87 11.48
C VAL A 67 -5.77 -8.77 11.41
N ASN A 68 -5.67 -9.97 10.85
CA ASN A 68 -6.79 -10.90 10.74
C ASN A 68 -7.32 -11.34 12.12
N GLN A 69 -6.44 -11.42 13.13
CA GLN A 69 -6.83 -11.67 14.52
C GLN A 69 -7.60 -10.50 15.15
N VAL A 70 -7.38 -9.27 14.67
CA VAL A 70 -8.08 -8.06 15.15
C VAL A 70 -9.39 -7.83 14.39
N SER A 71 -9.35 -7.91 13.06
CA SER A 71 -10.50 -7.68 12.18
C SER A 71 -10.29 -8.35 10.81
N ALA A 72 -11.13 -9.34 10.51
CA ALA A 72 -11.16 -10.00 9.21
C ALA A 72 -11.51 -9.00 8.07
N ASP A 73 -12.36 -8.02 8.34
CA ASP A 73 -12.76 -6.99 7.38
C ASP A 73 -11.57 -6.06 7.03
N MET A 74 -10.78 -5.64 8.03
CA MET A 74 -9.57 -4.86 7.79
C MET A 74 -8.50 -5.67 7.07
N HIS A 75 -8.32 -6.94 7.44
CA HIS A 75 -7.41 -7.84 6.73
C HIS A 75 -7.79 -7.95 5.24
N HIS A 76 -9.07 -8.19 4.95
CA HIS A 76 -9.58 -8.24 3.58
C HIS A 76 -9.31 -6.93 2.81
N LEU A 77 -9.60 -5.78 3.43
CA LEU A 77 -9.40 -4.48 2.80
C LEU A 77 -7.93 -4.20 2.49
N ILE A 78 -7.01 -4.51 3.42
CA ILE A 78 -5.57 -4.37 3.20
C ILE A 78 -5.10 -5.26 2.07
N VAL A 79 -5.50 -6.54 2.04
CA VAL A 79 -5.14 -7.48 0.96
C VAL A 79 -5.66 -7.01 -0.39
N TRP A 80 -6.85 -6.39 -0.43
CA TRP A 80 -7.42 -5.84 -1.65
C TRP A 80 -6.64 -4.61 -2.15
N CYS A 81 -6.29 -3.70 -1.24
CA CYS A 81 -5.50 -2.50 -1.54
C CYS A 81 -4.07 -2.83 -2.01
N THR A 82 -3.47 -3.89 -1.46
CA THR A 82 -2.07 -4.26 -1.68
C THR A 82 -1.86 -5.31 -2.79
N LYS A 83 -2.88 -5.58 -3.62
CA LYS A 83 -2.73 -6.48 -4.78
C LYS A 83 -1.56 -6.03 -5.65
N ARG A 84 -0.72 -6.98 -6.07
CA ARG A 84 0.46 -6.70 -6.90
C ARG A 84 0.08 -6.02 -8.22
N SER A 85 -1.02 -6.45 -8.85
CA SER A 85 -1.53 -5.83 -10.07
C SER A 85 -2.38 -4.59 -9.76
N PRO A 86 -2.06 -3.39 -10.30
CA PRO A 86 -2.82 -2.17 -10.05
C PRO A 86 -4.28 -2.24 -10.50
N LYS A 87 -4.56 -3.07 -11.52
CA LYS A 87 -5.92 -3.27 -12.05
C LYS A 87 -6.83 -4.02 -11.06
N GLN A 88 -6.25 -4.83 -10.17
CA GLN A 88 -6.99 -5.62 -9.19
C GLN A 88 -7.24 -4.87 -7.88
N ARG A 89 -6.52 -3.76 -7.65
CA ARG A 89 -6.75 -2.89 -6.50
C ARG A 89 -8.09 -2.17 -6.62
N PRO A 90 -8.77 -1.86 -5.51
CA PRO A 90 -9.98 -1.02 -5.52
C PRO A 90 -9.69 0.39 -6.03
N THR A 91 -10.74 1.17 -6.22
CA THR A 91 -10.64 2.64 -6.22
C THR A 91 -10.71 3.15 -4.78
N MET A 92 -10.24 4.37 -4.51
CA MET A 92 -10.40 4.96 -3.18
C MET A 92 -11.86 5.10 -2.78
N THR A 93 -12.78 5.33 -3.73
CA THR A 93 -14.22 5.32 -3.45
C THR A 93 -14.68 3.96 -2.92
N SER A 94 -14.28 2.86 -3.58
CA SER A 94 -14.61 1.52 -3.10
C SER A 94 -13.98 1.19 -1.74
N VAL A 95 -12.79 1.73 -1.44
CA VAL A 95 -12.18 1.62 -0.11
C VAL A 95 -13.05 2.30 0.95
N LEU A 96 -13.49 3.53 0.69
CA LEU A 96 -14.37 4.28 1.60
C LEU A 96 -15.73 3.59 1.78
N ASP A 97 -16.32 3.08 0.70
CA ASP A 97 -17.58 2.33 0.75
C ASP A 97 -17.43 1.09 1.63
N GLU A 98 -16.31 0.38 1.54
CA GLU A 98 -16.05 -0.81 2.36
C GLU A 98 -15.86 -0.46 3.84
N LEU A 99 -15.09 0.60 4.14
CA LEU A 99 -14.92 1.10 5.50
C LEU A 99 -16.26 1.54 6.13
N SER A 100 -17.16 2.11 5.33
CA SER A 100 -18.47 2.57 5.80
C SER A 100 -19.40 1.44 6.26
N LYS A 101 -19.19 0.21 5.76
CA LYS A 101 -19.97 -0.98 6.12
C LYS A 101 -19.51 -1.60 7.44
N MET A 102 -18.30 -1.30 7.89
CA MET A 102 -17.73 -1.90 9.09
C MET A 102 -18.40 -1.34 10.35
N PRO A 103 -18.61 -2.16 11.40
CA PRO A 103 -19.24 -1.71 12.64
C PRO A 103 -18.46 -0.55 13.25
N GLN A 104 -19.14 0.57 13.49
CA GLN A 104 -18.55 1.69 14.21
C GLN A 104 -18.40 1.35 15.69
N PRO A 105 -17.30 1.73 16.36
CA PRO A 105 -17.19 1.57 17.80
C PRO A 105 -18.37 2.29 18.47
N ARG A 106 -19.04 1.60 19.41
CA ARG A 106 -20.09 2.23 20.21
C ARG A 106 -19.42 3.30 21.07
N SER A 107 -19.82 4.55 20.86
CA SER A 107 -19.42 5.71 21.66
C SER A 107 -19.80 5.55 23.13
#